data_AF-A0A5J9USL4-F1
#
_entry.id   AF-A0A5J9USL4-F1
#
_cell.length_a   1.000
_cell.length_b   1.000
_cell.length_c   1.000
_cell.angle_alpha   90.00
_cell.angle_beta   90.00
_cell.angle_gamma   90.00
#
_symmetry.space_group_name_H-M   'P 1'
#
loop_
_entity.id
_entity.type
_entity.pdbx_description
1 polymer ?
#
loop_
_entity_poly.entity_id
_entity_poly.type
_entity_poly.pdbx_seq_one_letter_code
_entity_poly.pdbx_strand_id
1 'polypeptide(L)'
;MDVVALNRSLISSVNADGETPLLTATTSGHATLASFLLRCCCDLKPSETILKQDKQGCNALHHAIRRGQRELALELIAAEPVLSRALNKYNESPMFMAVMRNYEDIFEKLLDPWARMSALVCTREGLPGSAHAGAHGYNALHAAVRNNSSAIAKRIMETRPTLAREEGKDQNTPMRLAVLWNKIDVLKVLLEHDRSLGYVVSTNGTTPLLVLAAFRGHVGVAQELLKHCPDAPYCTANGWTCLHNAVSLGHDDFLEFVLGSQQLGKLINMRDIHGRTALQYAIEKCSPRMVRALLRHKDIDVTVLDNTGTDANWTLAVSTDHPKTLNWNEVSMLMLKADPADATDTCNLRKFAKDRMTEISRMNIKSLTETCTGNTSLVATLIAKITFATDFTLPGGYYSDAASDEGQPIMARKLVFKAFLISDTLAMCSSLAVAFVCILARWEDLEFLLYYRSFTKKLMWFADMATTTAFATGLYMVLAPRLLWLAIAICILSVSLPIFTKLLGEWPVLKLKFRLGRTCKSELLDMD
;
A
#
# COMPACT_ATOMS: atom_id res chain seq x y z
N MET A 1 -63.18 4.64 -15.88
CA MET A 1 -63.06 3.24 -16.32
C MET A 1 -61.59 2.96 -16.49
N ASP A 2 -61.09 1.91 -15.85
CA ASP A 2 -59.69 1.50 -15.99
C ASP A 2 -59.43 1.11 -17.44
N VAL A 3 -58.44 1.70 -18.10
CA VAL A 3 -58.06 1.36 -19.50
C VAL A 3 -57.72 -0.13 -19.61
N VAL A 4 -57.20 -0.69 -18.51
CA VAL A 4 -56.90 -2.11 -18.33
C VAL A 4 -58.16 -2.99 -18.33
N ALA A 5 -59.29 -2.47 -17.82
CA ALA A 5 -60.58 -3.16 -17.87
C ALA A 5 -61.20 -3.12 -19.29
N LEU A 6 -60.87 -2.09 -20.08
CA LEU A 6 -61.33 -1.95 -21.47
C LEU A 6 -60.55 -2.83 -22.45
N ASN A 7 -59.23 -2.98 -22.28
CA ASN A 7 -58.40 -3.76 -23.20
C ASN A 7 -57.32 -4.58 -22.48
N ARG A 8 -57.70 -5.80 -22.09
CA ARG A 8 -56.84 -6.76 -21.37
C ARG A 8 -55.58 -7.17 -22.14
N SER A 9 -55.58 -7.05 -23.47
CA SER A 9 -54.42 -7.42 -24.30
C SER A 9 -53.21 -6.50 -24.10
N LEU A 10 -53.44 -5.26 -23.62
CA LEU A 10 -52.37 -4.28 -23.42
C LEU A 10 -51.40 -4.69 -22.30
N ILE A 11 -51.85 -5.42 -21.28
CA ILE A 11 -51.00 -5.89 -20.18
C ILE A 11 -49.95 -6.90 -20.66
N SER A 12 -50.25 -7.66 -21.71
CA SER A 12 -49.35 -8.64 -22.31
C SER A 12 -48.58 -8.11 -23.51
N SER A 13 -48.88 -6.88 -23.95
CA SER A 13 -48.14 -6.25 -25.05
C SER A 13 -46.69 -5.98 -24.64
N VAL A 14 -45.77 -6.08 -25.60
CA VAL A 14 -44.35 -5.87 -25.35
C VAL A 14 -43.83 -4.69 -26.16
N ASN A 15 -42.96 -3.89 -25.56
CA ASN A 15 -42.27 -2.80 -26.25
C ASN A 15 -41.09 -3.31 -27.11
N ALA A 16 -40.35 -2.38 -27.72
CA ALA A 16 -39.19 -2.71 -28.55
C ALA A 16 -38.11 -3.51 -27.80
N ASP A 17 -38.04 -3.43 -26.47
CA ASP A 17 -37.08 -4.12 -25.60
C ASP A 17 -37.61 -5.44 -25.00
N GLY A 18 -38.79 -5.87 -25.44
CA GLY A 18 -39.43 -7.10 -24.97
C GLY A 18 -40.07 -6.96 -23.59
N GLU A 19 -40.21 -5.75 -23.09
CA GLU A 19 -40.78 -5.47 -21.76
C GLU A 19 -42.30 -5.35 -21.84
N THR A 20 -43.00 -6.01 -20.92
CA THR A 20 -44.42 -5.77 -20.64
C THR A 20 -44.59 -4.44 -19.87
N PRO A 21 -45.80 -3.85 -19.80
CA PRO A 21 -46.03 -2.66 -18.99
C PRO A 21 -45.57 -2.82 -17.52
N LEU A 22 -45.71 -4.02 -16.95
CA LEU A 22 -45.20 -4.32 -15.60
C LEU A 22 -43.66 -4.23 -15.55
N LEU A 23 -42.98 -4.85 -16.51
CA LEU A 23 -41.51 -4.77 -16.64
C LEU A 23 -41.08 -3.32 -16.82
N THR A 24 -41.69 -2.57 -17.73
CA THR A 24 -41.36 -1.16 -17.98
C THR A 24 -41.59 -0.28 -16.75
N ALA A 25 -42.71 -0.46 -16.04
CA ALA A 25 -42.95 0.27 -14.78
C ALA A 25 -41.86 -0.04 -13.74
N THR A 26 -41.42 -1.30 -13.66
CA THR A 26 -40.35 -1.74 -12.75
C THR A 26 -38.98 -1.20 -13.18
N THR A 27 -38.64 -1.24 -14.47
CA THR A 27 -37.35 -0.76 -15.02
C THR A 27 -37.21 0.75 -14.88
N SER A 28 -38.30 1.49 -15.09
CA SER A 28 -38.38 2.94 -14.92
C SER A 28 -38.41 3.40 -13.46
N GLY A 29 -38.62 2.50 -12.50
CA GLY A 29 -38.57 2.85 -11.07
C GLY A 29 -39.93 3.21 -10.45
N HIS A 30 -41.05 3.01 -11.14
CA HIS A 30 -42.39 3.36 -10.66
C HIS A 30 -43.03 2.23 -9.85
N ALA A 31 -42.59 2.04 -8.61
CA ALA A 31 -43.00 0.92 -7.75
C ALA A 31 -44.53 0.83 -7.51
N THR A 32 -45.21 1.95 -7.30
CA THR A 32 -46.67 1.97 -7.08
C THR A 32 -47.44 1.53 -8.31
N LEU A 33 -47.04 2.02 -9.48
CA LEU A 33 -47.60 1.60 -10.77
C LEU A 33 -47.31 0.13 -11.05
N ALA A 34 -46.09 -0.33 -10.79
CA ALA A 34 -45.73 -1.73 -10.93
C ALA A 34 -46.56 -2.64 -10.00
N SER A 35 -46.80 -2.22 -8.75
CA SER A 35 -47.62 -2.97 -7.78
C SER A 35 -49.09 -3.03 -8.24
N PHE A 36 -49.62 -1.93 -8.77
CA PHE A 36 -50.95 -1.91 -9.37
C PHE A 36 -51.06 -2.87 -10.57
N LEU A 37 -50.09 -2.79 -11.50
CA LEU A 37 -50.04 -3.66 -12.68
C LEU A 37 -49.86 -5.14 -12.31
N LEU A 38 -49.09 -5.44 -11.26
CA LEU A 38 -48.93 -6.79 -10.72
C LEU A 38 -50.27 -7.34 -10.23
N ARG A 39 -51.04 -6.56 -9.46
CA ARG A 39 -52.39 -6.97 -8.99
C ARG A 39 -53.32 -7.25 -10.17
N CYS A 40 -53.33 -6.38 -11.18
CA CYS A 40 -54.10 -6.61 -12.41
C CYS A 40 -53.69 -7.91 -13.12
N CYS A 41 -52.39 -8.24 -13.16
CA CYS A 41 -51.92 -9.50 -13.73
C CYS A 41 -52.42 -10.70 -12.89
N CYS A 42 -52.31 -10.65 -11.56
CA CYS A 42 -52.79 -11.74 -10.71
C CYS A 42 -54.29 -12.03 -10.89
N ASP A 43 -55.11 -10.99 -10.96
CA ASP A 43 -56.58 -11.11 -11.12
C ASP A 43 -56.98 -11.72 -12.47
N LEU A 44 -56.19 -11.45 -13.52
CA LEU A 44 -56.47 -11.89 -14.88
C LEU A 44 -55.82 -13.25 -15.24
N LYS A 45 -55.02 -13.82 -14.33
CA LYS A 45 -54.28 -15.08 -14.46
C LYS A 45 -53.36 -15.27 -15.70
N PRO A 46 -52.69 -14.26 -16.31
CA PRO A 46 -51.67 -14.53 -17.31
C PRO A 46 -50.31 -14.70 -16.60
N SER A 47 -50.09 -15.85 -15.97
CA SER A 47 -48.80 -16.16 -15.31
C SER A 47 -47.62 -16.00 -16.30
N GLU A 48 -47.84 -16.33 -17.57
CA GLU A 48 -46.87 -16.10 -18.65
C GLU A 48 -46.43 -14.64 -18.82
N THR A 49 -47.29 -13.66 -18.52
CA THR A 49 -46.98 -12.23 -18.64
C THR A 49 -46.07 -11.74 -17.52
N ILE A 50 -46.26 -12.27 -16.30
CA ILE A 50 -45.43 -11.93 -15.13
C ILE A 50 -44.02 -12.53 -15.30
N LEU A 51 -43.94 -13.74 -15.86
CA LEU A 51 -42.70 -14.48 -16.10
C LEU A 51 -41.86 -13.93 -17.27
N LYS A 52 -42.36 -12.93 -18.00
CA LYS A 52 -41.65 -12.37 -19.15
C LYS A 52 -40.28 -11.81 -18.74
N GLN A 53 -39.32 -11.96 -19.64
CA GLN A 53 -37.99 -11.39 -19.52
C GLN A 53 -37.76 -10.39 -20.65
N ASP A 54 -37.00 -9.34 -20.35
CA ASP A 54 -36.53 -8.37 -21.34
C ASP A 54 -35.45 -8.97 -22.27
N LYS A 55 -34.97 -8.19 -23.23
CA LYS A 55 -33.85 -8.56 -24.11
C LYS A 55 -32.57 -8.97 -23.38
N GLN A 56 -32.37 -8.58 -22.13
CA GLN A 56 -31.22 -8.95 -21.31
C GLN A 56 -31.48 -10.19 -20.45
N GLY A 57 -32.65 -10.83 -20.57
CA GLY A 57 -33.06 -11.95 -19.75
C GLY A 57 -33.46 -11.56 -18.32
N CYS A 58 -33.63 -10.27 -18.03
CA CYS A 58 -34.06 -9.80 -16.72
C CYS A 58 -35.60 -9.81 -16.66
N ASN A 59 -36.15 -10.45 -15.62
CA ASN A 59 -37.58 -10.34 -15.28
C ASN A 59 -37.83 -9.14 -14.34
N ALA A 60 -39.10 -8.92 -13.96
CA ALA A 60 -39.49 -7.83 -13.07
C ALA A 60 -38.75 -7.89 -11.73
N LEU A 61 -38.52 -9.09 -11.17
CA LEU A 61 -37.83 -9.27 -9.91
C LEU A 61 -36.35 -8.86 -9.97
N HIS A 62 -35.64 -9.17 -11.06
CA HIS A 62 -34.27 -8.70 -11.27
C HIS A 62 -34.20 -7.17 -11.23
N HIS A 63 -35.13 -6.50 -11.91
CA HIS A 63 -35.17 -5.04 -11.97
C HIS A 63 -35.60 -4.39 -10.66
N ALA A 64 -36.59 -4.96 -9.96
CA ALA A 64 -37.00 -4.48 -8.64
C ALA A 64 -35.82 -4.51 -7.65
N ILE A 65 -35.07 -5.62 -7.62
CA ILE A 65 -33.85 -5.75 -6.81
C ILE A 65 -32.77 -4.77 -7.28
N ARG A 66 -32.52 -4.67 -8.60
CA ARG A 66 -31.52 -3.75 -9.18
C ARG A 66 -31.81 -2.28 -8.88
N ARG A 67 -33.08 -1.90 -8.78
CA ARG A 67 -33.51 -0.54 -8.45
C ARG A 67 -33.64 -0.29 -6.94
N GLY A 68 -33.53 -1.33 -6.12
CA GLY A 68 -33.69 -1.22 -4.67
C GLY A 68 -35.14 -1.08 -4.21
N GLN A 69 -36.11 -1.48 -5.04
CA GLN A 69 -37.53 -1.47 -4.71
C GLN A 69 -37.88 -2.71 -3.87
N ARG A 70 -37.53 -2.68 -2.58
CA ARG A 70 -37.63 -3.84 -1.68
C ARG A 70 -39.06 -4.35 -1.50
N GLU A 71 -40.00 -3.44 -1.27
CA GLU A 71 -41.42 -3.78 -1.10
C GLU A 71 -41.98 -4.45 -2.35
N LEU A 72 -41.77 -3.85 -3.53
CA LEU A 72 -42.19 -4.46 -4.80
C LEU A 72 -41.52 -5.82 -5.03
N ALA A 73 -40.23 -5.98 -4.69
CA ALA A 73 -39.56 -7.27 -4.82
C ALA A 73 -40.20 -8.34 -3.93
N LEU A 74 -40.59 -7.99 -2.69
CA LEU A 74 -41.31 -8.89 -1.79
C LEU A 74 -42.72 -9.22 -2.32
N GLU A 75 -43.44 -8.23 -2.86
CA GLU A 75 -44.73 -8.45 -3.52
C GLU A 75 -44.61 -9.39 -4.73
N LEU A 76 -43.60 -9.19 -5.58
CA LEU A 76 -43.32 -10.04 -6.74
C LEU A 76 -42.99 -11.48 -6.34
N ILE A 77 -42.17 -11.67 -5.29
CA ILE A 77 -41.84 -13.00 -4.77
C ILE A 77 -43.09 -13.70 -4.22
N ALA A 78 -43.96 -12.97 -3.52
CA ALA A 78 -45.19 -13.51 -2.96
C ALA A 78 -46.22 -13.86 -4.05
N ALA A 79 -46.31 -13.05 -5.10
CA ALA A 79 -47.24 -13.23 -6.21
C ALA A 79 -46.84 -14.38 -7.14
N GLU A 80 -45.56 -14.45 -7.53
CA GLU A 80 -45.07 -15.44 -8.49
C GLU A 80 -43.65 -15.93 -8.12
N PRO A 81 -43.53 -16.95 -7.24
CA PRO A 81 -42.25 -17.47 -6.77
C PRO A 81 -41.33 -18.00 -7.88
N VAL A 82 -41.89 -18.43 -9.01
CA VAL A 82 -41.13 -18.96 -10.16
C VAL A 82 -40.16 -17.92 -10.73
N LEU A 83 -40.42 -16.61 -10.51
CA LEU A 83 -39.51 -15.52 -10.88
C LEU A 83 -38.11 -15.67 -10.28
N SER A 84 -37.97 -16.36 -9.14
CA SER A 84 -36.67 -16.55 -8.47
C SER A 84 -35.74 -17.53 -9.20
N ARG A 85 -36.25 -18.30 -10.16
CA ARG A 85 -35.50 -19.33 -10.89
C ARG A 85 -34.86 -18.82 -12.18
N ALA A 86 -35.35 -17.69 -12.68
CA ALA A 86 -34.85 -17.08 -13.90
C ALA A 86 -33.39 -16.62 -13.75
N LEU A 87 -32.63 -16.77 -14.83
CA LEU A 87 -31.29 -16.24 -14.98
C LEU A 87 -31.29 -15.22 -16.12
N ASN A 88 -30.57 -14.13 -15.94
CA ASN A 88 -30.34 -13.18 -17.01
C ASN A 88 -29.19 -13.62 -17.94
N LYS A 89 -28.91 -12.86 -19.00
CA LYS A 89 -27.81 -13.14 -19.95
C LYS A 89 -26.42 -13.18 -19.30
N TYR A 90 -26.27 -12.60 -18.12
CA TYR A 90 -25.03 -12.60 -17.34
C TYR A 90 -24.97 -13.73 -16.31
N ASN A 91 -25.94 -14.65 -16.34
CA ASN A 91 -26.07 -15.76 -15.40
C ASN A 91 -26.34 -15.30 -13.95
N GLU A 92 -26.91 -14.11 -13.77
CA GLU A 92 -27.30 -13.60 -12.46
C GLU A 92 -28.72 -14.04 -12.12
N SER A 93 -28.88 -14.65 -10.95
CA SER A 93 -30.17 -14.94 -10.34
C SER A 93 -30.65 -13.78 -9.45
N PRO A 94 -31.96 -13.67 -9.20
CA PRO A 94 -32.49 -12.72 -8.22
C PRO A 94 -31.88 -12.90 -6.82
N MET A 95 -31.63 -14.14 -6.39
CA MET A 95 -30.98 -14.41 -5.10
C MET A 95 -29.56 -13.85 -5.07
N PHE A 96 -28.76 -14.13 -6.10
CA PHE A 96 -27.41 -13.58 -6.20
C PHE A 96 -27.43 -12.05 -6.16
N MET A 97 -28.32 -11.41 -6.92
CA MET A 97 -28.46 -9.94 -6.94
C MET A 97 -28.91 -9.39 -5.57
N ALA A 98 -29.85 -10.05 -4.88
CA ALA A 98 -30.29 -9.64 -3.55
C ALA A 98 -29.15 -9.72 -2.54
N VAL A 99 -28.40 -10.83 -2.55
CA VAL A 99 -27.23 -11.00 -1.67
C VAL A 99 -26.14 -10.00 -2.00
N MET A 100 -25.84 -9.76 -3.28
CA MET A 100 -24.87 -8.75 -3.73
C MET A 100 -25.21 -7.34 -3.24
N ARG A 101 -26.50 -7.03 -3.10
CA ARG A 101 -26.98 -5.75 -2.56
C ARG A 101 -27.20 -5.77 -1.04
N ASN A 102 -26.90 -6.89 -0.38
CA ASN A 102 -27.10 -7.12 1.04
C ASN A 102 -28.57 -6.92 1.49
N TYR A 103 -29.53 -7.31 0.64
CA TYR A 103 -30.95 -7.31 0.96
C TYR A 103 -31.35 -8.62 1.64
N GLU A 104 -31.07 -8.70 2.94
CA GLU A 104 -31.29 -9.88 3.77
C GLU A 104 -32.76 -10.32 3.83
N ASP A 105 -33.70 -9.37 3.92
CA ASP A 105 -35.15 -9.62 3.90
C ASP A 105 -35.61 -10.30 2.60
N ILE A 106 -35.12 -9.81 1.45
CA ILE A 106 -35.42 -10.39 0.15
C ILE A 106 -34.72 -11.75 0.04
N PHE A 107 -33.47 -11.87 0.49
CA PHE A 107 -32.74 -13.13 0.50
C PHE A 107 -33.47 -14.22 1.29
N GLU A 108 -33.94 -13.95 2.52
CA GLU A 108 -34.69 -14.92 3.32
C GLU A 108 -35.96 -15.39 2.60
N LYS A 109 -36.68 -14.48 1.93
CA LYS A 109 -37.84 -14.86 1.12
C LYS A 109 -37.48 -15.69 -0.11
N LEU A 110 -36.35 -15.41 -0.73
CA LEU A 110 -35.86 -16.18 -1.88
C LEU A 110 -35.27 -17.54 -1.49
N LEU A 111 -34.76 -17.67 -0.27
CA LEU A 111 -34.21 -18.92 0.25
C LEU A 111 -35.33 -19.94 0.53
N ASP A 112 -36.46 -19.46 1.07
CA ASP A 112 -37.63 -20.25 1.46
C ASP A 112 -38.92 -19.94 0.64
N PRO A 113 -38.97 -20.12 -0.69
CA PRO A 113 -40.24 -19.93 -1.42
C PRO A 113 -41.30 -20.98 -1.02
N TRP A 114 -40.89 -22.15 -0.53
CA TRP A 114 -41.75 -23.34 -0.40
C TRP A 114 -41.70 -24.07 0.96
N ALA A 115 -40.77 -23.72 1.86
CA ALA A 115 -40.62 -24.40 3.16
C ALA A 115 -41.88 -24.32 4.05
N ARG A 116 -42.75 -23.32 3.83
CA ARG A 116 -44.03 -23.18 4.54
C ARG A 116 -45.23 -23.86 3.86
N MET A 117 -45.11 -24.30 2.60
CA MET A 117 -46.21 -24.94 1.86
C MET A 117 -46.06 -26.47 1.80
N SER A 118 -44.86 -27.00 2.02
CA SER A 118 -44.54 -28.43 1.88
C SER A 118 -44.80 -29.29 3.13
N ALA A 119 -45.88 -29.04 3.86
CA ALA A 119 -46.41 -30.04 4.79
C ALA A 119 -47.41 -31.01 4.10
N LEU A 120 -47.74 -30.79 2.81
CA LEU A 120 -48.84 -31.49 2.15
C LEU A 120 -48.51 -32.16 0.80
N VAL A 121 -47.29 -32.04 0.28
CA VAL A 121 -46.93 -32.73 -0.98
C VAL A 121 -45.50 -33.29 -0.88
N CYS A 122 -45.39 -34.47 -0.28
CA CYS A 122 -44.25 -35.34 -0.47
C CYS A 122 -44.36 -36.03 -1.84
N THR A 123 -44.12 -35.31 -2.94
CA THR A 123 -43.79 -35.95 -4.22
C THR A 123 -42.29 -35.98 -4.38
N ARG A 124 -41.79 -37.20 -4.55
CA ARG A 124 -40.40 -37.66 -4.54
C ARG A 124 -39.55 -37.18 -5.74
N GLU A 125 -39.97 -36.11 -6.41
CA GLU A 125 -39.20 -35.38 -7.42
C GLU A 125 -39.34 -33.88 -7.11
N GLY A 126 -38.47 -33.40 -6.21
CA GLY A 126 -38.53 -32.04 -5.67
C GLY A 126 -38.28 -30.99 -6.73
N LEU A 127 -39.17 -29.99 -6.85
CA LEU A 127 -38.97 -28.84 -7.72
C LEU A 127 -37.59 -28.17 -7.42
N PRO A 128 -36.82 -27.77 -8.43
CA PRO A 128 -35.58 -27.02 -8.22
C PRO A 128 -35.86 -25.71 -7.46
N GLY A 129 -35.19 -25.51 -6.32
CA GLY A 129 -35.28 -24.27 -5.53
C GLY A 129 -34.80 -23.03 -6.29
N SER A 130 -34.97 -21.83 -5.70
CA SER A 130 -34.54 -20.56 -6.31
C SER A 130 -33.10 -20.63 -6.83
N ALA A 131 -32.86 -20.05 -8.01
CA ALA A 131 -31.52 -20.03 -8.60
C ALA A 131 -30.55 -19.25 -7.71
N HIS A 132 -29.31 -19.72 -7.62
CA HIS A 132 -28.25 -19.13 -6.80
C HIS A 132 -27.03 -18.69 -7.61
N ALA A 133 -27.07 -18.88 -8.93
CA ALA A 133 -25.98 -18.54 -9.82
C ALA A 133 -25.84 -17.03 -10.01
N GLY A 134 -24.62 -16.62 -10.30
CA GLY A 134 -24.18 -15.24 -10.46
C GLY A 134 -23.21 -15.09 -11.63
N ALA A 135 -22.86 -13.84 -11.92
CA ALA A 135 -21.87 -13.50 -12.92
C ALA A 135 -20.51 -14.15 -12.63
N HIS A 136 -19.75 -14.41 -13.68
CA HIS A 136 -18.43 -15.06 -13.61
C HIS A 136 -18.43 -16.45 -12.93
N GLY A 137 -19.57 -17.14 -12.89
CA GLY A 137 -19.66 -18.46 -12.24
C GLY A 137 -19.70 -18.39 -10.71
N TYR A 138 -19.73 -17.19 -10.12
CA TYR A 138 -19.95 -17.04 -8.70
C TYR A 138 -21.37 -17.44 -8.33
N ASN A 139 -21.56 -17.94 -7.11
CA ASN A 139 -22.87 -18.24 -6.54
C ASN A 139 -23.23 -17.23 -5.42
N ALA A 140 -24.43 -17.37 -4.85
CA ALA A 140 -24.91 -16.52 -3.77
C ALA A 140 -23.98 -16.50 -2.54
N LEU A 141 -23.24 -17.57 -2.26
CA LEU A 141 -22.30 -17.61 -1.14
C LEU A 141 -21.04 -16.76 -1.41
N HIS A 142 -20.55 -16.72 -2.65
CA HIS A 142 -19.50 -15.76 -3.06
C HIS A 142 -19.95 -14.32 -2.85
N ALA A 143 -21.22 -14.00 -3.16
CA ALA A 143 -21.79 -12.69 -2.91
C ALA A 143 -21.88 -12.37 -1.40
N ALA A 144 -22.26 -13.35 -0.57
CA ALA A 144 -22.29 -13.18 0.88
C ALA A 144 -20.90 -12.87 1.45
N VAL A 145 -19.86 -13.56 0.96
CA VAL A 145 -18.44 -13.28 1.29
C VAL A 145 -18.06 -11.86 0.91
N ARG A 146 -18.41 -11.40 -0.30
CA ARG A 146 -18.10 -10.03 -0.75
C ARG A 146 -18.62 -8.97 0.24
N ASN A 147 -19.83 -9.18 0.74
CA ASN A 147 -20.49 -8.27 1.68
C ASN A 147 -20.13 -8.52 3.15
N ASN A 148 -19.30 -9.52 3.46
CA ASN A 148 -19.03 -9.98 4.82
C ASN A 148 -20.31 -10.33 5.61
N SER A 149 -21.37 -10.77 4.93
CA SER A 149 -22.66 -11.04 5.58
C SER A 149 -22.66 -12.45 6.17
N SER A 150 -22.24 -12.56 7.43
CA SER A 150 -22.19 -13.84 8.15
C SER A 150 -23.57 -14.45 8.38
N ALA A 151 -24.61 -13.62 8.54
CA ALA A 151 -26.00 -14.06 8.65
C ALA A 151 -26.45 -14.79 7.37
N ILE A 152 -26.31 -14.15 6.20
CA ILE A 152 -26.64 -14.75 4.91
C ILE A 152 -25.78 -16.00 4.67
N ALA A 153 -24.48 -15.93 4.92
CA ALA A 153 -23.59 -17.07 4.76
C ALA A 153 -24.03 -18.27 5.61
N LYS A 154 -24.43 -18.03 6.87
CA LYS A 154 -24.91 -19.08 7.78
C LYS A 154 -26.16 -19.75 7.23
N ARG A 155 -27.14 -18.95 6.80
CA ARG A 155 -28.40 -19.44 6.23
C ARG A 155 -28.18 -20.23 4.93
N ILE A 156 -27.24 -19.80 4.08
CA ILE A 156 -26.82 -20.57 2.90
C ILE A 156 -26.15 -21.88 3.32
N MET A 157 -25.26 -21.89 4.31
CA MET A 157 -24.61 -23.12 4.77
C MET A 157 -25.57 -24.12 5.41
N GLU A 158 -26.62 -23.65 6.09
CA GLU A 158 -27.69 -24.48 6.66
C GLU A 158 -28.55 -25.16 5.59
N THR A 159 -28.78 -24.49 4.45
CA THR A 159 -29.75 -24.93 3.43
C THR A 159 -29.10 -25.52 2.17
N ARG A 160 -27.94 -25.00 1.77
CA ARG A 160 -27.22 -25.33 0.52
C ARG A 160 -25.71 -25.37 0.74
N PRO A 161 -25.20 -26.26 1.61
CA PRO A 161 -23.76 -26.32 1.95
C PRO A 161 -22.85 -26.65 0.76
N THR A 162 -23.38 -27.29 -0.30
CA THR A 162 -22.61 -27.63 -1.51
C THR A 162 -22.04 -26.40 -2.21
N LEU A 163 -22.69 -25.23 -2.08
CA LEU A 163 -22.24 -23.97 -2.68
C LEU A 163 -20.87 -23.52 -2.17
N ALA A 164 -20.44 -23.97 -0.99
CA ALA A 164 -19.13 -23.66 -0.42
C ALA A 164 -17.96 -24.28 -1.20
N ARG A 165 -18.23 -25.31 -2.01
CA ARG A 165 -17.22 -26.05 -2.79
C ARG A 165 -17.22 -25.70 -4.27
N GLU A 166 -18.23 -24.98 -4.74
CA GLU A 166 -18.30 -24.53 -6.12
C GLU A 166 -17.28 -23.43 -6.36
N GLU A 167 -16.57 -23.54 -7.48
CA GLU A 167 -15.59 -22.55 -7.91
C GLU A 167 -16.19 -21.60 -8.94
N GLY A 168 -15.82 -20.32 -8.86
CA GLY A 168 -16.05 -19.37 -9.94
C GLY A 168 -15.23 -19.67 -11.19
N LYS A 169 -15.42 -18.90 -12.25
CA LYS A 169 -14.61 -19.00 -13.50
C LYS A 169 -13.13 -18.68 -13.27
N ASP A 170 -12.83 -17.91 -12.24
CA ASP A 170 -11.47 -17.61 -11.76
C ASP A 170 -10.92 -18.69 -10.81
N GLN A 171 -11.66 -19.79 -10.66
CA GLN A 171 -11.33 -20.96 -9.83
C GLN A 171 -11.21 -20.64 -8.34
N ASN A 172 -11.84 -19.55 -7.87
CA ASN A 172 -11.93 -19.24 -6.46
C ASN A 172 -13.20 -19.84 -5.86
N THR A 173 -13.06 -20.52 -4.72
CA THR A 173 -14.19 -20.90 -3.85
C THR A 173 -14.60 -19.73 -2.95
N PRO A 174 -15.81 -19.73 -2.36
CA PRO A 174 -16.21 -18.71 -1.39
C PRO A 174 -15.22 -18.60 -0.22
N MET A 175 -14.69 -19.73 0.25
CA MET A 175 -13.72 -19.74 1.34
C MET A 175 -12.39 -19.08 0.95
N ARG A 176 -11.90 -19.33 -0.26
CA ARG A 176 -10.68 -18.70 -0.76
C ARG A 176 -10.83 -17.19 -0.87
N LEU A 177 -11.99 -16.71 -1.32
CA LEU A 177 -12.31 -15.27 -1.34
C LEU A 177 -12.42 -14.70 0.08
N ALA A 178 -12.99 -15.45 1.03
CA ALA A 178 -13.09 -15.00 2.42
C ALA A 178 -11.70 -14.78 3.03
N VAL A 179 -10.75 -15.67 2.73
CA VAL A 179 -9.34 -15.51 3.10
C VAL A 179 -8.72 -14.30 2.38
N LEU A 180 -8.84 -14.20 1.05
CA LEU A 180 -8.21 -13.12 0.26
C LEU A 180 -8.67 -11.71 0.66
N TRP A 181 -9.96 -11.58 1.00
CA TRP A 181 -10.62 -10.31 1.31
C TRP A 181 -10.77 -10.05 2.81
N ASN A 182 -10.14 -10.85 3.67
CA ASN A 182 -10.15 -10.70 5.13
C ASN A 182 -11.56 -10.72 5.74
N LYS A 183 -12.41 -11.65 5.29
CA LYS A 183 -13.82 -11.79 5.70
C LYS A 183 -13.94 -12.81 6.83
N ILE A 184 -13.43 -12.44 8.01
CA ILE A 184 -13.27 -13.33 9.16
C ILE A 184 -14.63 -13.87 9.63
N ASP A 185 -15.67 -13.05 9.67
CA ASP A 185 -16.99 -13.47 10.17
C ASP A 185 -17.62 -14.56 9.29
N VAL A 186 -17.50 -14.40 7.97
CA VAL A 186 -17.98 -15.42 7.03
C VAL A 186 -17.08 -16.66 7.07
N LEU A 187 -15.75 -16.48 7.15
CA LEU A 187 -14.81 -17.59 7.28
C LEU A 187 -15.13 -18.46 8.50
N LYS A 188 -15.41 -17.83 9.65
CA LYS A 188 -15.80 -18.49 10.89
C LYS A 188 -17.05 -19.33 10.70
N VAL A 189 -18.10 -18.77 10.09
CA VAL A 189 -19.34 -19.50 9.78
C VAL A 189 -19.06 -20.71 8.88
N LEU A 190 -18.26 -20.55 7.84
CA LEU A 190 -17.91 -21.67 6.93
C LEU A 190 -17.20 -22.80 7.69
N LEU A 191 -16.22 -22.45 8.54
CA LEU A 191 -15.42 -23.41 9.34
C LEU A 191 -16.20 -24.07 10.48
N GLU A 192 -17.17 -23.36 11.07
CA GLU A 192 -18.08 -23.90 12.09
C GLU A 192 -19.03 -24.95 11.49
N HIS A 193 -19.50 -24.72 10.26
CA HIS A 193 -20.37 -25.65 9.54
C HIS A 193 -19.61 -26.84 8.93
N ASP A 194 -18.47 -26.60 8.28
CA ASP A 194 -17.66 -27.63 7.63
C ASP A 194 -16.16 -27.32 7.72
N ARG A 195 -15.48 -27.93 8.69
CA ARG A 195 -14.03 -27.80 8.90
C ARG A 195 -13.20 -28.27 7.71
N SER A 196 -13.71 -29.22 6.92
CA SER A 196 -12.95 -29.75 5.78
C SER A 196 -12.75 -28.71 4.68
N LEU A 197 -13.54 -27.63 4.68
CA LEU A 197 -13.32 -26.48 3.81
C LEU A 197 -11.94 -25.83 4.06
N GLY A 198 -11.42 -25.87 5.30
CA GLY A 198 -10.11 -25.31 5.67
C GLY A 198 -8.91 -25.95 4.95
N TYR A 199 -9.12 -27.10 4.31
CA TYR A 199 -8.11 -27.86 3.57
C TYR A 199 -8.33 -27.82 2.06
N VAL A 200 -9.33 -27.08 1.58
CA VAL A 200 -9.64 -26.99 0.15
C VAL A 200 -8.51 -26.26 -0.58
N VAL A 201 -8.06 -26.89 -1.67
CA VAL A 201 -7.09 -26.33 -2.61
C VAL A 201 -7.82 -26.11 -3.94
N SER A 202 -7.67 -24.92 -4.53
CA SER A 202 -8.28 -24.57 -5.82
C SER A 202 -7.68 -25.38 -6.97
N THR A 203 -8.47 -25.62 -8.01
CA THR A 203 -8.06 -26.32 -9.24
C THR A 203 -6.85 -25.67 -9.96
N ASN A 204 -6.61 -24.36 -9.79
CA ASN A 204 -5.49 -23.63 -10.41
C ASN A 204 -4.18 -23.70 -9.60
N GLY A 205 -4.15 -24.41 -8.47
CA GLY A 205 -2.89 -24.82 -7.86
C GLY A 205 -2.73 -24.48 -6.38
N THR A 206 -2.37 -25.55 -5.66
CA THR A 206 -1.25 -25.71 -4.71
C THR A 206 -1.05 -24.74 -3.54
N THR A 207 -1.70 -23.58 -3.47
CA THR A 207 -1.51 -22.64 -2.36
C THR A 207 -2.58 -22.85 -1.29
N PRO A 208 -2.21 -23.39 -0.12
CA PRO A 208 -3.12 -23.55 1.00
C PRO A 208 -3.65 -22.21 1.53
N LEU A 209 -4.81 -22.26 2.20
CA LEU A 209 -5.45 -21.06 2.76
C LEU A 209 -4.55 -20.31 3.75
N LEU A 210 -3.76 -21.01 4.58
CA LEU A 210 -2.84 -20.37 5.52
C LEU A 210 -1.72 -19.61 4.81
N VAL A 211 -1.17 -20.18 3.73
CA VAL A 211 -0.16 -19.53 2.89
C VAL A 211 -0.73 -18.30 2.17
N LEU A 212 -2.01 -18.37 1.78
CA LEU A 212 -2.73 -17.25 1.17
C LEU A 212 -3.02 -16.12 2.18
N ALA A 213 -3.34 -16.46 3.43
CA ALA A 213 -3.47 -15.49 4.51
C ALA A 213 -2.14 -14.76 4.75
N ALA A 214 -1.03 -15.50 4.78
CA ALA A 214 0.31 -14.91 4.87
C ALA A 214 0.66 -14.01 3.69
N PHE A 215 0.32 -14.42 2.47
CA PHE A 215 0.53 -13.61 1.27
C PHE A 215 -0.15 -12.24 1.38
N ARG A 216 -1.30 -12.16 2.04
CA ARG A 216 -2.04 -10.90 2.25
C ARG A 216 -1.74 -10.20 3.58
N GLY A 217 -1.02 -10.85 4.50
CA GLY A 217 -0.76 -10.35 5.85
C GLY A 217 -1.94 -10.48 6.82
N HIS A 218 -2.95 -11.31 6.51
CA HIS A 218 -4.19 -11.39 7.29
C HIS A 218 -4.07 -12.29 8.51
N VAL A 219 -3.55 -11.75 9.63
CA VAL A 219 -3.35 -12.49 10.89
C VAL A 219 -4.65 -13.03 11.46
N GLY A 220 -5.73 -12.25 11.49
CA GLY A 220 -7.02 -12.69 12.06
C GLY A 220 -7.64 -13.88 11.30
N VAL A 221 -7.47 -13.92 9.98
CA VAL A 221 -7.85 -15.08 9.14
C VAL A 221 -7.02 -16.31 9.50
N ALA A 222 -5.69 -16.15 9.64
CA ALA A 222 -4.81 -17.25 10.02
C ALA A 222 -5.14 -17.79 11.42
N GLN A 223 -5.42 -16.92 12.38
CA GLN A 223 -5.85 -17.32 13.73
C GLN A 223 -7.15 -18.13 13.69
N GLU A 224 -8.18 -17.67 12.99
CA GLU A 224 -9.46 -18.39 12.91
C GLU A 224 -9.30 -19.72 12.16
N LEU A 225 -8.48 -19.74 11.09
CA LEU A 225 -8.18 -20.97 10.36
C LEU A 225 -7.49 -22.00 11.26
N LEU A 226 -6.43 -21.63 11.99
CA LEU A 226 -5.70 -22.56 12.85
C LEU A 226 -6.50 -23.01 14.07
N LYS A 227 -7.40 -22.16 14.57
CA LYS A 227 -8.33 -22.51 15.66
C LYS A 227 -9.27 -23.65 15.27
N HIS A 228 -9.75 -23.67 14.01
CA HIS A 228 -10.65 -24.73 13.52
C HIS A 228 -9.91 -25.88 12.83
N CYS A 229 -8.73 -25.61 12.25
CA CYS A 229 -7.90 -26.51 11.45
C CYS A 229 -6.43 -26.43 11.91
N PRO A 230 -6.06 -27.03 13.05
CA PRO A 230 -4.69 -26.96 13.61
C PRO A 230 -3.63 -27.71 12.78
N ASP A 231 -4.03 -28.47 11.78
CA ASP A 231 -3.16 -29.15 10.83
C ASP A 231 -3.32 -28.57 9.41
N ALA A 232 -3.87 -27.36 9.28
CA ALA A 232 -3.99 -26.68 8.00
C ALA A 232 -2.63 -26.62 7.28
N PRO A 233 -2.57 -26.94 5.98
CA PRO A 233 -1.31 -26.95 5.26
C PRO A 233 -0.67 -25.55 5.24
N TYR A 234 0.61 -25.49 5.55
CA TYR A 234 1.37 -24.25 5.78
C TYR A 234 2.41 -23.97 4.70
N CYS A 235 2.53 -24.83 3.69
CA CYS A 235 3.43 -24.63 2.55
C CYS A 235 2.83 -25.11 1.23
N THR A 236 3.31 -24.55 0.13
CA THR A 236 2.98 -25.02 -1.21
C THR A 236 3.76 -26.29 -1.55
N ALA A 237 3.45 -26.92 -2.69
CA ALA A 237 4.19 -28.08 -3.21
C ALA A 237 5.70 -27.82 -3.38
N ASN A 238 6.11 -26.55 -3.54
CA ASN A 238 7.49 -26.13 -3.69
C ASN A 238 8.17 -25.81 -2.34
N GLY A 239 7.62 -26.28 -1.22
CA GLY A 239 8.14 -25.98 0.12
C GLY A 239 8.03 -24.50 0.52
N TRP A 240 7.35 -23.66 -0.26
CA TRP A 240 7.18 -22.25 0.07
C TRP A 240 6.18 -22.09 1.21
N THR A 241 6.64 -21.66 2.38
CA THR A 241 5.84 -21.64 3.61
C THR A 241 5.09 -20.32 3.77
N CYS A 242 4.12 -20.28 4.68
CA CYS A 242 3.48 -19.04 5.08
C CYS A 242 4.49 -18.04 5.67
N LEU A 243 5.55 -18.51 6.35
CA LEU A 243 6.63 -17.66 6.87
C LEU A 243 7.47 -17.05 5.73
N HIS A 244 7.81 -17.83 4.70
CA HIS A 244 8.49 -17.32 3.50
C HIS A 244 7.69 -16.18 2.82
N ASN A 245 6.37 -16.35 2.68
CA ASN A 245 5.50 -15.30 2.14
C ASN A 245 5.47 -14.04 3.01
N ALA A 246 5.31 -14.20 4.33
CA ALA A 246 5.27 -13.06 5.25
C ALA A 246 6.58 -12.25 5.17
N VAL A 247 7.74 -12.92 5.16
CA VAL A 247 9.04 -12.26 5.05
C VAL A 247 9.25 -11.61 3.69
N SER A 248 9.03 -12.34 2.60
CA SER A 248 9.24 -11.85 1.24
C SER A 248 8.40 -10.60 0.96
N LEU A 249 7.17 -10.55 1.45
CA LEU A 249 6.27 -9.40 1.25
C LEU A 249 6.39 -8.32 2.31
N GLY A 250 7.07 -8.57 3.44
CA GLY A 250 7.27 -7.59 4.51
C GLY A 250 6.09 -7.44 5.47
N HIS A 251 5.33 -8.53 5.70
CA HIS A 251 4.20 -8.55 6.63
C HIS A 251 4.69 -8.80 8.06
N ASP A 252 5.18 -7.75 8.72
CA ASP A 252 5.75 -7.79 10.08
C ASP A 252 4.77 -8.42 11.10
N ASP A 253 3.49 -8.04 11.09
CA ASP A 253 2.49 -8.56 12.02
C ASP A 253 2.26 -10.08 11.84
N PHE A 254 2.32 -10.56 10.60
CA PHE A 254 2.19 -11.99 10.31
C PHE A 254 3.45 -12.76 10.73
N LEU A 255 4.63 -12.17 10.55
CA LEU A 255 5.89 -12.72 11.07
C LEU A 255 5.80 -12.90 12.59
N GLU A 256 5.44 -11.85 13.33
CA GLU A 256 5.30 -11.92 14.80
C GLU A 256 4.26 -12.95 15.23
N PHE A 257 3.14 -13.05 14.50
CA PHE A 257 2.14 -14.10 14.73
C PHE A 257 2.72 -15.51 14.58
N VAL A 258 3.52 -15.76 13.53
CA VAL A 258 4.17 -17.06 13.31
C VAL A 258 5.18 -17.35 14.43
N LEU A 259 5.99 -16.37 14.82
CA LEU A 259 7.01 -16.51 15.87
C LEU A 259 6.41 -16.70 17.27
N GLY A 260 5.24 -16.12 17.53
CA GLY A 260 4.50 -16.33 18.78
C GLY A 260 3.70 -17.63 18.83
N SER A 261 3.53 -18.32 17.70
CA SER A 261 2.72 -19.54 17.59
C SER A 261 3.57 -20.80 17.77
N GLN A 262 3.35 -21.53 18.87
CA GLN A 262 4.02 -22.80 19.14
C GLN A 262 3.80 -23.83 18.01
N GLN A 263 2.62 -23.82 17.40
CA GLN A 263 2.25 -24.74 16.32
C GLN A 263 3.00 -24.45 15.00
N LEU A 264 3.38 -23.19 14.78
CA LEU A 264 4.10 -22.75 13.59
C LEU A 264 5.61 -22.58 13.83
N GLY A 265 6.11 -22.78 15.06
CA GLY A 265 7.54 -22.68 15.38
C GLY A 265 8.42 -23.60 14.53
N LYS A 266 7.89 -24.74 14.06
CA LYS A 266 8.59 -25.63 13.12
C LYS A 266 8.95 -24.99 11.78
N LEU A 267 8.32 -23.88 11.39
CA LEU A 267 8.53 -23.21 10.10
C LEU A 267 9.83 -22.40 10.05
N ILE A 268 10.41 -22.08 11.21
CA ILE A 268 11.46 -21.06 11.35
C ILE A 268 12.71 -21.39 10.52
N ASN A 269 13.10 -22.66 10.51
CA ASN A 269 14.24 -23.17 9.73
C ASN A 269 13.80 -24.02 8.53
N MET A 270 12.50 -24.00 8.16
CA MET A 270 12.07 -24.74 6.97
C MET A 270 12.67 -24.14 5.72
N ARG A 271 13.06 -25.04 4.81
CA ARG A 271 13.70 -24.71 3.54
C ARG A 271 12.69 -24.78 2.41
N ASP A 272 12.76 -23.83 1.48
CA ASP A 272 12.03 -23.89 0.21
C ASP A 272 12.72 -24.84 -0.80
N ILE A 273 12.22 -24.89 -2.05
CA ILE A 273 12.85 -25.67 -3.14
C ILE A 273 14.30 -25.29 -3.44
N HIS A 274 14.71 -24.07 -3.15
CA HIS A 274 16.09 -23.60 -3.33
C HIS A 274 16.94 -23.88 -2.09
N GLY A 275 16.37 -24.50 -1.06
CA GLY A 275 17.04 -24.74 0.19
C GLY A 275 17.04 -23.52 1.10
N ARG A 276 16.38 -22.42 0.75
CA ARG A 276 16.46 -21.15 1.46
C ARG A 276 15.49 -21.09 2.64
N THR A 277 15.92 -20.47 3.73
CA THR A 277 15.11 -20.20 4.92
C THR A 277 14.52 -18.79 4.90
N ALA A 278 13.52 -18.55 5.75
CA ALA A 278 12.93 -17.23 5.92
C ALA A 278 13.94 -16.16 6.35
N LEU A 279 14.99 -16.54 7.10
CA LEU A 279 16.05 -15.62 7.52
C LEU A 279 16.84 -15.10 6.31
N GLN A 280 17.19 -15.96 5.35
CA GLN A 280 17.92 -15.55 4.15
C GLN A 280 17.11 -14.56 3.31
N TYR A 281 15.79 -14.75 3.18
CA TYR A 281 14.92 -13.76 2.54
C TYR A 281 14.86 -12.42 3.30
N ALA A 282 14.85 -12.44 4.64
CA ALA A 282 14.85 -11.22 5.44
C ALA A 282 16.14 -10.41 5.26
N ILE A 283 17.27 -11.11 5.09
CA ILE A 283 18.58 -10.54 4.80
C ILE A 283 18.60 -9.95 3.39
N GLU A 284 18.16 -10.70 2.37
CA GLU A 284 18.07 -10.24 0.97
C GLU A 284 17.21 -8.97 0.86
N LYS A 285 16.10 -8.91 1.61
CA LYS A 285 15.25 -7.71 1.68
C LYS A 285 15.84 -6.52 2.45
N CYS A 286 16.95 -6.71 3.14
CA CYS A 286 17.57 -5.72 4.02
C CYS A 286 16.58 -5.13 5.05
N SER A 287 15.85 -6.01 5.77
CA SER A 287 14.89 -5.61 6.80
C SER A 287 15.43 -5.89 8.22
N PRO A 288 16.01 -4.89 8.92
CA PRO A 288 16.56 -5.09 10.26
C PRO A 288 15.53 -5.54 11.29
N ARG A 289 14.26 -5.14 11.09
CA ARG A 289 13.16 -5.51 11.98
C ARG A 289 12.88 -7.01 11.90
N MET A 290 12.72 -7.53 10.69
CA MET A 290 12.42 -8.95 10.47
C MET A 290 13.60 -9.84 10.85
N VAL A 291 14.82 -9.44 10.48
CA VAL A 291 16.04 -10.16 10.89
C VAL A 291 16.14 -10.19 12.42
N ARG A 292 15.91 -9.07 13.11
CA ARG A 292 15.90 -9.04 14.58
C ARG A 292 14.84 -9.94 15.19
N ALA A 293 13.63 -9.95 14.64
CA ALA A 293 12.53 -10.78 15.14
C ALA A 293 12.87 -12.27 15.01
N LEU A 294 13.36 -12.68 13.83
CA LEU A 294 13.79 -14.06 13.57
C LEU A 294 14.95 -14.50 14.47
N LEU A 295 16.00 -13.68 14.58
CA LEU A 295 17.18 -13.99 15.40
C LEU A 295 16.90 -14.02 16.91
N ARG A 296 15.80 -13.41 17.36
CA ARG A 296 15.36 -13.49 18.77
C ARG A 296 14.67 -14.80 19.10
N HIS A 297 14.22 -15.55 18.11
CA HIS A 297 13.55 -16.81 18.35
C HIS A 297 14.56 -17.88 18.76
N LYS A 298 14.28 -18.59 19.86
CA LYS A 298 15.20 -19.57 20.47
C LYS A 298 15.65 -20.71 19.54
N ASP A 299 14.79 -21.10 18.61
CA ASP A 299 15.00 -22.25 17.73
C ASP A 299 15.60 -21.84 16.36
N ILE A 300 15.98 -20.57 16.15
CA ILE A 300 16.56 -20.11 14.89
C ILE A 300 17.94 -20.75 14.65
N ASP A 301 18.15 -21.30 13.46
CA ASP A 301 19.45 -21.80 13.02
C ASP A 301 19.96 -20.94 11.86
N VAL A 302 21.04 -20.20 12.13
CA VAL A 302 21.67 -19.29 11.17
C VAL A 302 22.63 -20.01 10.21
N THR A 303 22.98 -21.27 10.51
CA THR A 303 23.96 -22.07 9.77
C THR A 303 23.33 -22.92 8.67
N VAL A 304 22.00 -22.83 8.48
CA VAL A 304 21.29 -23.58 7.45
C VAL A 304 21.74 -23.15 6.06
N LEU A 305 22.35 -24.09 5.35
CA LEU A 305 22.82 -23.91 3.98
C LEU A 305 21.67 -24.08 2.98
N ASP A 306 21.66 -23.26 1.93
CA ASP A 306 20.80 -23.43 0.77
C ASP A 306 21.38 -24.47 -0.21
N ASN A 307 20.75 -24.66 -1.38
CA ASN A 307 21.21 -25.64 -2.38
C ASN A 307 22.52 -25.24 -3.08
N THR A 308 22.97 -23.98 -2.92
CA THR A 308 24.26 -23.49 -3.42
C THR A 308 25.37 -23.60 -2.38
N GLY A 309 25.05 -24.06 -1.16
CA GLY A 309 25.98 -24.06 -0.04
C GLY A 309 26.13 -22.69 0.62
N THR A 310 25.17 -21.80 0.44
CA THR A 310 25.14 -20.46 1.02
C THR A 310 24.31 -20.48 2.30
N ASP A 311 24.87 -20.05 3.43
CA ASP A 311 24.13 -19.82 4.67
C ASP A 311 23.64 -18.35 4.77
N ALA A 312 23.11 -17.95 5.92
CA ALA A 312 22.66 -16.58 6.16
C ALA A 312 23.80 -15.54 6.12
N ASN A 313 25.00 -15.91 6.58
CA ASN A 313 26.18 -15.04 6.62
C ASN A 313 26.77 -14.81 5.23
N TRP A 314 26.82 -15.84 4.40
CA TRP A 314 27.22 -15.72 3.01
C TRP A 314 26.18 -14.97 2.19
N THR A 315 24.88 -15.18 2.45
CA THR A 315 23.80 -14.41 1.82
C THR A 315 24.02 -12.91 2.03
N LEU A 316 24.31 -12.50 3.27
CA LEU A 316 24.65 -11.11 3.65
C LEU A 316 25.82 -10.54 2.83
N ALA A 317 26.81 -11.36 2.47
CA ALA A 317 27.99 -10.96 1.72
C ALA A 317 27.75 -10.89 0.19
N VAL A 318 26.81 -11.69 -0.33
CA VAL A 318 26.48 -11.73 -1.76
C VAL A 318 25.41 -10.71 -2.14
N SER A 319 24.46 -10.42 -1.24
CA SER A 319 23.35 -9.47 -1.45
C SER A 319 23.78 -7.99 -1.50
N THR A 320 25.06 -7.71 -1.73
CA THR A 320 25.71 -6.40 -1.70
C THR A 320 25.43 -5.50 -2.92
N ASP A 321 24.42 -5.80 -3.72
CA ASP A 321 23.98 -4.89 -4.80
C ASP A 321 23.22 -3.67 -4.26
N HIS A 322 23.00 -3.58 -2.96
CA HIS A 322 22.30 -2.48 -2.31
C HIS A 322 23.31 -1.51 -1.64
N PRO A 323 23.47 -0.27 -2.13
CA PRO A 323 24.49 0.68 -1.66
C PRO A 323 24.39 0.86 -0.14
N LYS A 324 25.53 0.85 0.57
CA LYS A 324 25.69 1.01 2.05
C LYS A 324 24.51 1.72 2.75
N THR A 325 23.40 1.02 2.96
CA THR A 325 22.26 1.59 3.67
C THR A 325 22.48 1.37 5.14
N LEU A 326 21.95 2.29 5.92
CA LEU A 326 21.86 2.20 7.37
C LEU A 326 21.30 0.84 7.85
N ASN A 327 20.35 0.31 7.09
CA ASN A 327 19.71 -0.98 7.33
C ASN A 327 20.67 -2.15 7.11
N TRP A 328 21.54 -2.10 6.10
CA TRP A 328 22.56 -3.13 5.88
C TRP A 328 23.53 -3.21 7.06
N ASN A 329 24.03 -2.07 7.52
CA ASN A 329 24.89 -2.04 8.70
C ASN A 329 24.18 -2.64 9.92
N GLU A 330 22.89 -2.32 10.10
CA GLU A 330 22.09 -2.87 11.20
C GLU A 330 21.89 -4.39 11.06
N VAL A 331 21.58 -4.90 9.87
CA VAL A 331 21.44 -6.34 9.59
C VAL A 331 22.77 -7.07 9.80
N SER A 332 23.88 -6.56 9.27
CA SER A 332 25.21 -7.16 9.47
C SER A 332 25.57 -7.24 10.95
N MET A 333 25.27 -6.17 11.70
CA MET A 333 25.50 -6.13 13.15
C MET A 333 24.65 -7.15 13.91
N LEU A 334 23.40 -7.36 13.48
CA LEU A 334 22.52 -8.37 14.09
C LEU A 334 23.03 -9.79 13.81
N MET A 335 23.47 -10.08 12.59
CA MET A 335 24.02 -11.39 12.21
C MET A 335 25.32 -11.70 12.97
N LEU A 336 26.27 -10.76 13.04
CA LEU A 336 27.51 -10.91 13.81
C LEU A 336 27.27 -11.19 15.31
N LYS A 337 26.18 -10.64 15.86
CA LYS A 337 25.81 -10.89 17.25
C LYS A 337 25.20 -12.29 17.44
N ALA A 338 24.54 -12.83 16.43
CA ALA A 338 23.89 -14.13 16.48
C ALA A 338 24.91 -15.28 16.34
N ASP A 339 25.96 -15.11 15.54
CA ASP A 339 27.04 -16.09 15.39
C ASP A 339 28.43 -15.45 15.56
N PRO A 340 28.98 -15.42 16.79
CA PRO A 340 30.31 -14.90 17.05
C PRO A 340 31.45 -15.88 16.68
N ALA A 341 31.17 -17.16 16.45
CA ALA A 341 32.19 -18.16 16.13
C ALA A 341 32.64 -18.04 14.66
N ASP A 342 31.70 -17.69 13.78
CA ASP A 342 31.96 -17.39 12.37
C ASP A 342 32.48 -15.96 12.12
N ALA A 343 32.82 -15.22 13.19
CA ALA A 343 33.25 -13.82 13.13
C ALA A 343 34.46 -13.58 12.21
N THR A 344 35.33 -14.59 12.02
CA THR A 344 36.53 -14.46 11.19
C THR A 344 36.18 -14.54 9.70
N ASP A 345 35.35 -15.51 9.31
CA ASP A 345 34.91 -15.67 7.91
C ASP A 345 33.88 -14.61 7.54
N THR A 346 32.96 -14.24 8.44
CA THR A 346 32.12 -13.04 8.25
C THR A 346 32.95 -11.76 8.18
N CYS A 347 34.08 -11.62 8.88
CA CYS A 347 34.94 -10.45 8.73
C CYS A 347 35.66 -10.43 7.38
N ASN A 348 36.11 -11.59 6.88
CA ASN A 348 36.71 -11.72 5.55
C ASN A 348 35.68 -11.47 4.43
N LEU A 349 34.50 -12.07 4.55
CA LEU A 349 33.35 -11.82 3.68
C LEU A 349 32.90 -10.37 3.72
N ARG A 350 32.91 -9.76 4.91
CA ARG A 350 32.63 -8.34 5.08
C ARG A 350 33.70 -7.46 4.45
N LYS A 351 34.97 -7.86 4.51
CA LYS A 351 36.05 -7.15 3.82
C LYS A 351 35.85 -7.23 2.31
N PHE A 352 35.56 -8.41 1.77
CA PHE A 352 35.22 -8.61 0.36
C PHE A 352 33.98 -7.81 -0.07
N ALA A 353 32.91 -7.84 0.73
CA ALA A 353 31.70 -7.05 0.54
C ALA A 353 31.99 -5.54 0.62
N LYS A 354 32.83 -5.11 1.57
CA LYS A 354 33.28 -3.72 1.71
C LYS A 354 34.07 -3.30 0.47
N ASP A 355 34.94 -4.16 -0.06
CA ASP A 355 35.75 -3.87 -1.23
C ASP A 355 34.88 -3.77 -2.50
N ARG A 356 33.98 -4.73 -2.76
CA ARG A 356 32.97 -4.64 -3.83
C ARG A 356 32.06 -3.41 -3.68
N MET A 357 31.61 -3.11 -2.46
CA MET A 357 30.83 -1.91 -2.17
C MET A 357 31.63 -0.63 -2.40
N THR A 358 32.93 -0.60 -2.06
CA THR A 358 33.76 0.56 -2.38
C THR A 358 33.81 0.77 -3.88
N GLU A 359 33.89 -0.29 -4.68
CA GLU A 359 33.88 -0.20 -6.14
C GLU A 359 32.54 0.31 -6.71
N ILE A 360 31.40 -0.28 -6.29
CA ILE A 360 30.06 0.17 -6.71
C ILE A 360 29.77 1.60 -6.24
N SER A 361 30.11 1.90 -4.98
CA SER A 361 29.96 3.25 -4.42
C SER A 361 30.84 4.25 -5.17
N ARG A 362 32.05 3.88 -5.59
CA ARG A 362 32.95 4.74 -6.38
C ARG A 362 32.29 5.13 -7.70
N MET A 363 31.62 4.20 -8.37
CA MET A 363 30.86 4.47 -9.61
C MET A 363 29.63 5.36 -9.38
N ASN A 364 28.82 5.07 -8.35
CA ASN A 364 27.64 5.88 -8.01
C ASN A 364 28.01 7.27 -7.47
N ILE A 365 29.10 7.37 -6.71
CA ILE A 365 29.65 8.64 -6.22
C ILE A 365 30.12 9.47 -7.40
N LYS A 366 30.73 8.88 -8.43
CA LYS A 366 31.15 9.62 -9.63
C LYS A 366 29.95 10.32 -10.30
N SER A 367 28.90 9.57 -10.64
CA SER A 367 27.71 10.12 -11.30
C SER A 367 26.93 11.11 -10.43
N LEU A 368 26.78 10.81 -9.13
CA LEU A 368 26.12 11.72 -8.18
C LEU A 368 26.95 12.99 -7.96
N THR A 369 28.27 12.88 -7.85
CA THR A 369 29.15 14.03 -7.61
C THR A 369 29.25 14.91 -8.84
N GLU A 370 29.23 14.36 -10.06
CA GLU A 370 29.10 15.16 -11.29
C GLU A 370 27.81 16.01 -11.28
N THR A 371 26.68 15.41 -10.92
CA THR A 371 25.38 16.09 -10.82
C THR A 371 25.36 17.13 -9.70
N CYS A 372 25.85 16.78 -8.50
CA CYS A 372 25.95 17.69 -7.37
C CYS A 372 26.91 18.85 -7.66
N THR A 373 28.01 18.62 -8.36
CA THR A 373 28.96 19.68 -8.75
C THR A 373 28.31 20.64 -9.74
N GLY A 374 27.51 20.12 -10.70
CA GLY A 374 26.67 20.94 -11.57
C GLY A 374 25.71 21.84 -10.79
N ASN A 375 24.94 21.26 -9.85
CA ASN A 375 23.99 22.01 -9.04
C ASN A 375 24.69 23.01 -8.09
N THR A 376 25.82 22.62 -7.50
CA THR A 376 26.61 23.47 -6.59
C THR A 376 27.22 24.65 -7.35
N SER A 377 27.72 24.44 -8.58
CA SER A 377 28.18 25.51 -9.45
C SER A 377 27.04 26.47 -9.78
N LEU A 378 25.84 25.98 -10.10
CA LEU A 378 24.68 26.83 -10.38
C LEU A 378 24.29 27.69 -9.18
N VAL A 379 24.23 27.09 -7.98
CA VAL A 379 23.94 27.83 -6.73
C VAL A 379 25.02 28.86 -6.43
N ALA A 380 26.31 28.50 -6.58
CA ALA A 380 27.43 29.42 -6.40
C ALA A 380 27.34 30.61 -7.37
N THR A 381 27.09 30.35 -8.66
CA THR A 381 26.92 31.41 -9.66
C THR A 381 25.70 32.29 -9.36
N LEU A 382 24.61 31.71 -8.84
CA LEU A 382 23.43 32.48 -8.45
C LEU A 382 23.72 33.38 -7.24
N ILE A 383 24.39 32.86 -6.21
CA ILE A 383 24.83 33.66 -5.04
C ILE A 383 25.74 34.79 -5.51
N ALA A 384 26.77 34.49 -6.31
CA ALA A 384 27.68 35.49 -6.87
C ALA A 384 26.95 36.58 -7.65
N LYS A 385 25.93 36.21 -8.44
CA LYS A 385 25.12 37.16 -9.22
C LYS A 385 24.26 38.05 -8.33
N ILE A 386 23.67 37.48 -7.27
CA ILE A 386 22.87 38.23 -6.30
C ILE A 386 23.77 39.23 -5.55
N THR A 387 24.91 38.78 -5.01
CA THR A 387 25.86 39.63 -4.29
C THR A 387 26.47 40.70 -5.19
N PHE A 388 26.77 40.35 -6.46
CA PHE A 388 27.24 41.33 -7.43
C PHE A 388 26.17 42.39 -7.73
N ALA A 389 24.90 42.00 -7.86
CA ALA A 389 23.82 42.97 -8.09
C ALA A 389 23.61 43.89 -6.87
N THR A 390 23.76 43.39 -5.65
CA THR A 390 23.63 44.18 -4.41
C THR A 390 24.74 45.22 -4.25
N ASP A 391 25.95 44.94 -4.71
CA ASP A 391 27.05 45.92 -4.76
C ASP A 391 26.72 47.17 -5.62
N PHE A 392 25.91 47.00 -6.68
CA PHE A 392 25.48 48.11 -7.56
C PHE A 392 24.09 48.67 -7.20
N THR A 393 23.36 48.02 -6.30
CA THR A 393 22.02 48.45 -5.85
C THR A 393 22.05 48.74 -4.35
N LEU A 394 22.98 49.61 -3.95
CA LEU A 394 23.28 49.85 -2.55
C LEU A 394 22.05 50.35 -1.76
N PRO A 395 21.73 49.73 -0.62
CA PRO A 395 20.64 50.18 0.22
C PRO A 395 20.94 51.60 0.74
N GLY A 396 20.03 52.54 0.46
CA GLY A 396 20.16 53.94 0.87
C GLY A 396 20.48 54.93 -0.25
N GLY A 397 20.77 54.49 -1.48
CA GLY A 397 20.95 55.34 -2.66
C GLY A 397 22.28 56.10 -2.73
N TYR A 398 22.45 56.87 -3.83
CA TYR A 398 23.65 57.65 -4.13
C TYR A 398 23.37 59.15 -4.04
N TYR A 399 24.39 59.95 -3.70
CA TYR A 399 24.30 61.40 -3.81
C TYR A 399 24.17 61.83 -5.28
N SER A 400 23.19 62.68 -5.59
CA SER A 400 22.87 63.15 -6.95
C SER A 400 23.16 64.64 -7.20
N ASP A 401 23.69 65.38 -6.22
CA ASP A 401 23.94 66.82 -6.36
C ASP A 401 25.44 67.15 -6.51
N ALA A 402 25.73 67.84 -7.63
CA ALA A 402 27.05 68.16 -8.16
C ALA A 402 27.84 69.16 -7.30
N ALA A 403 29.02 68.75 -6.84
CA ALA A 403 30.23 69.62 -6.68
C ALA A 403 31.47 68.87 -6.14
N SER A 404 31.34 67.70 -5.48
CA SER A 404 32.51 66.89 -5.09
C SER A 404 32.25 65.43 -4.70
N ASP A 405 31.00 65.03 -4.39
CA ASP A 405 30.67 63.69 -3.88
C ASP A 405 29.63 62.94 -4.76
N GLU A 406 29.57 63.22 -6.06
CA GLU A 406 28.69 62.48 -6.99
C GLU A 406 29.06 60.98 -7.00
N GLY A 407 28.06 60.12 -6.82
CA GLY A 407 28.23 58.66 -6.86
C GLY A 407 28.71 58.02 -5.55
N GLN A 408 28.89 58.77 -4.44
CA GLN A 408 29.14 58.16 -3.13
C GLN A 408 27.83 57.61 -2.52
N PRO A 409 27.87 56.45 -1.83
CA PRO A 409 26.68 55.92 -1.14
C PRO A 409 26.37 56.75 0.11
N ILE A 410 25.09 57.11 0.30
CA ILE A 410 24.62 58.00 1.37
C ILE A 410 24.97 57.48 2.79
N MET A 411 25.17 56.18 2.93
CA MET A 411 25.46 55.53 4.21
C MET A 411 26.94 55.14 4.41
N ALA A 412 27.86 55.59 3.56
CA ALA A 412 29.29 55.22 3.55
C ALA A 412 30.00 55.29 4.92
N ARG A 413 29.59 56.22 5.79
CA ARG A 413 30.22 56.46 7.10
C ARG A 413 29.68 55.56 8.22
N LYS A 414 28.59 54.80 8.01
CA LYS A 414 28.00 53.93 9.03
C LYS A 414 28.77 52.61 9.14
N LEU A 415 29.04 52.18 10.38
CA LEU A 415 29.71 50.89 10.64
C LEU A 415 28.93 49.69 10.07
N VAL A 416 27.60 49.73 10.15
CA VAL A 416 26.71 48.69 9.61
C VAL A 416 26.85 48.56 8.09
N PHE A 417 27.03 49.68 7.38
CA PHE A 417 27.21 49.70 5.93
C PHE A 417 28.57 49.10 5.53
N LYS A 418 29.63 49.37 6.29
CA LYS A 418 30.95 48.73 6.08
C LYS A 418 30.88 47.22 6.32
N ALA A 419 30.18 46.78 7.37
CA ALA A 419 29.99 45.36 7.65
C ALA A 419 29.17 44.65 6.57
N PHE A 420 28.14 45.31 6.03
CA PHE A 420 27.38 44.84 4.88
C PHE A 420 28.28 44.60 3.66
N LEU A 421 29.03 45.62 3.22
CA LEU A 421 29.92 45.50 2.06
C LEU A 421 31.00 44.43 2.22
N ILE A 422 31.62 44.33 3.40
CA ILE A 422 32.64 43.31 3.67
C ILE A 422 32.02 41.90 3.60
N SER A 423 30.83 41.72 4.17
CA SER A 423 30.13 40.43 4.14
C SER A 423 29.68 40.05 2.74
N ASP A 424 29.19 41.02 1.95
CA ASP A 424 28.70 40.80 0.59
C ASP A 424 29.85 40.47 -0.38
N THR A 425 30.96 41.21 -0.28
CA THR A 425 32.19 40.92 -1.04
C THR A 425 32.80 39.57 -0.66
N LEU A 426 32.83 39.21 0.63
CA LEU A 426 33.27 37.87 1.08
C LEU A 426 32.37 36.76 0.53
N ALA A 427 31.05 36.96 0.50
CA ALA A 427 30.11 36.01 -0.08
C ALA A 427 30.34 35.85 -1.59
N MET A 428 30.48 36.97 -2.32
CA MET A 428 30.76 36.97 -3.75
C MET A 428 32.07 36.25 -4.06
N CYS A 429 33.19 36.63 -3.44
CA CYS A 429 34.49 36.03 -3.69
C CYS A 429 34.51 34.53 -3.37
N SER A 430 33.89 34.12 -2.26
CA SER A 430 33.82 32.71 -1.86
C SER A 430 32.96 31.90 -2.82
N SER A 431 31.82 32.44 -3.27
CA SER A 431 30.96 31.77 -4.26
C SER A 431 31.62 31.66 -5.64
N LEU A 432 32.34 32.69 -6.11
CA LEU A 432 33.10 32.63 -7.35
C LEU A 432 34.24 31.61 -7.28
N ALA A 433 34.95 31.54 -6.14
CA ALA A 433 35.94 30.51 -5.89
C ALA A 433 35.32 29.11 -5.93
N VAL A 434 34.13 28.91 -5.35
CA VAL A 434 33.41 27.62 -5.45
C VAL A 434 33.04 27.31 -6.90
N ALA A 435 32.48 28.25 -7.65
CA ALA A 435 32.12 28.05 -9.05
C ALA A 435 33.34 27.69 -9.91
N PHE A 436 34.47 28.38 -9.71
CA PHE A 436 35.70 28.12 -10.43
C PHE A 436 36.28 26.74 -10.10
N VAL A 437 36.31 26.37 -8.81
CA VAL A 437 36.74 25.03 -8.37
C VAL A 437 35.81 23.94 -8.95
N CYS A 438 34.50 24.18 -9.02
CA CYS A 438 33.56 23.25 -9.64
C CYS A 438 33.76 23.09 -11.17
N ILE A 439 34.27 24.11 -11.87
CA ILE A 439 34.60 24.03 -13.29
C ILE A 439 35.87 23.20 -13.49
N LEU A 440 36.92 23.46 -12.70
CA LEU A 440 38.17 22.69 -12.74
C LEU A 440 37.93 21.20 -12.41
N ALA A 441 37.09 20.93 -11.41
CA ALA A 441 36.75 19.58 -10.99
C ALA A 441 36.06 18.73 -12.08
N ARG A 442 35.52 19.34 -13.16
CA ARG A 442 34.94 18.57 -14.28
C ARG A 442 35.96 17.88 -15.17
N TRP A 443 37.24 18.27 -15.09
CA TRP A 443 38.28 17.83 -16.03
C TRP A 443 39.24 16.79 -15.42
N GLU A 444 39.13 16.48 -14.13
CA GLU A 444 40.09 15.65 -13.40
C GLU A 444 39.50 14.34 -12.85
N ASP A 445 40.39 13.47 -12.34
CA ASP A 445 40.08 12.14 -11.81
C ASP A 445 39.19 12.15 -10.55
N LEU A 446 38.55 11.01 -10.27
CA LEU A 446 37.60 10.85 -9.16
C LEU A 446 38.19 11.16 -7.77
N GLU A 447 39.47 10.87 -7.56
CA GLU A 447 40.16 11.12 -6.28
C GLU A 447 40.34 12.63 -6.03
N PHE A 448 40.60 13.39 -7.10
CA PHE A 448 40.60 14.86 -7.09
C PHE A 448 39.18 15.42 -6.85
N LEU A 449 38.15 14.83 -7.47
CA LEU A 449 36.74 15.23 -7.33
C LEU A 449 36.25 15.17 -5.87
N LEU A 450 36.63 14.14 -5.13
CA LEU A 450 36.24 13.95 -3.72
C LEU A 450 36.91 14.96 -2.78
N TYR A 451 38.19 15.24 -3.00
CA TYR A 451 38.94 16.24 -2.22
C TYR A 451 38.30 17.63 -2.37
N TYR A 452 38.01 18.05 -3.60
CA TYR A 452 37.36 19.33 -3.88
C TYR A 452 35.90 19.37 -3.40
N ARG A 453 35.18 18.24 -3.33
CA ARG A 453 33.81 18.21 -2.79
C ARG A 453 33.75 18.64 -1.32
N SER A 454 34.67 18.14 -0.49
CA SER A 454 34.73 18.54 0.92
C SER A 454 35.09 20.02 1.05
N PHE A 455 36.05 20.47 0.25
CA PHE A 455 36.48 21.87 0.20
C PHE A 455 35.37 22.81 -0.26
N THR A 456 34.71 22.52 -1.39
CA THR A 456 33.61 23.30 -1.96
C THR A 456 32.39 23.32 -1.04
N LYS A 457 32.08 22.22 -0.33
CA LYS A 457 31.00 22.20 0.67
C LYS A 457 31.27 23.16 1.83
N LYS A 458 32.50 23.16 2.36
CA LYS A 458 32.90 24.08 3.45
C LYS A 458 32.89 25.54 2.98
N LEU A 459 33.43 25.79 1.79
CA LEU A 459 33.50 27.14 1.22
C LEU A 459 32.12 27.67 0.80
N MET A 460 31.23 26.80 0.30
CA MET A 460 29.83 27.13 0.02
C MET A 460 29.07 27.45 1.30
N TRP A 461 29.25 26.68 2.36
CA TRP A 461 28.63 26.98 3.66
C TRP A 461 29.13 28.32 4.22
N PHE A 462 30.41 28.65 4.01
CA PHE A 462 30.95 29.96 4.33
C PHE A 462 30.30 31.08 3.49
N ALA A 463 30.14 30.87 2.18
CA ALA A 463 29.46 31.82 1.30
C ALA A 463 27.99 32.06 1.75
N ASP A 464 27.25 31.01 2.08
CA ASP A 464 25.87 31.10 2.58
C ASP A 464 25.77 31.86 3.92
N MET A 465 26.71 31.62 4.84
CA MET A 465 26.83 32.39 6.09
C MET A 465 27.14 33.88 5.85
N ALA A 466 28.01 34.17 4.88
CA ALA A 466 28.35 35.55 4.51
C ALA A 466 27.16 36.25 3.82
N THR A 467 26.41 35.55 2.96
CA THR A 467 25.20 36.08 2.31
C THR A 467 24.08 36.36 3.30
N THR A 468 23.82 35.45 4.25
CA THR A 468 22.81 35.66 5.30
C THR A 468 23.19 36.81 6.22
N THR A 469 24.48 36.99 6.51
CA THR A 469 25.01 38.13 7.29
C THR A 469 24.90 39.45 6.52
N ALA A 470 25.21 39.46 5.22
CA ALA A 470 25.01 40.63 4.34
C ALA A 470 23.51 40.99 4.27
N PHE A 471 22.64 40.01 4.07
CA PHE A 471 21.20 40.24 4.07
C PHE A 471 20.69 40.81 5.40
N ALA A 472 21.11 40.22 6.53
CA ALA A 472 20.71 40.69 7.85
C ALA A 472 21.20 42.13 8.13
N THR A 473 22.44 42.44 7.80
CA THR A 473 23.03 43.78 8.03
C THR A 473 22.46 44.85 7.08
N GLY A 474 22.26 44.52 5.81
CA GLY A 474 21.64 45.42 4.83
C GLY A 474 20.18 45.75 5.18
N LEU A 475 19.41 44.75 5.59
CA LEU A 475 18.02 44.92 5.98
C LEU A 475 17.87 45.66 7.32
N TYR A 476 18.76 45.38 8.29
CA TYR A 476 18.86 46.15 9.54
C TYR A 476 19.12 47.62 9.25
N MET A 477 20.01 47.94 8.32
CA MET A 477 20.32 49.33 7.96
C MET A 477 19.11 50.11 7.44
N VAL A 478 18.23 49.45 6.67
CA VAL A 478 17.02 50.08 6.08
C VAL A 478 15.88 50.21 7.10
N LEU A 479 15.66 49.18 7.93
CA LEU A 479 14.49 49.09 8.82
C LEU A 479 14.73 49.66 10.22
N ALA A 480 15.94 49.58 10.76
CA ALA A 480 16.24 50.02 12.13
C ALA A 480 15.83 51.47 12.45
N PRO A 481 15.92 52.44 11.51
CA PRO A 481 15.50 53.81 11.79
C PRO A 481 13.98 53.99 11.99
N ARG A 482 13.15 53.05 11.50
CA ARG A 482 11.67 53.17 11.54
C ARG A 482 11.01 52.10 12.41
N LEU A 483 11.52 50.87 12.43
CA LEU A 483 10.91 49.70 13.07
C LEU A 483 11.98 48.77 13.67
N LEU A 484 12.54 49.15 14.82
CA LEU A 484 13.67 48.44 15.44
C LEU A 484 13.33 46.99 15.84
N TRP A 485 12.14 46.74 16.41
CA TRP A 485 11.72 45.38 16.80
C TRP A 485 11.68 44.43 15.60
N LEU A 486 11.14 44.89 14.47
CA LEU A 486 11.04 44.09 13.25
C LEU A 486 12.43 43.79 12.68
N ALA A 487 13.35 44.77 12.71
CA ALA A 487 14.73 44.57 12.27
C ALA A 487 15.45 43.51 13.11
N ILE A 488 15.33 43.55 14.44
CA ILE A 488 15.94 42.56 15.34
C ILE A 488 15.36 41.17 15.09
N ALA A 489 14.04 41.05 14.93
CA ALA A 489 13.39 39.77 14.68
C ALA A 489 13.86 39.12 13.37
N ILE A 490 14.01 39.90 12.30
CA ILE A 490 14.47 39.38 11.01
C ILE A 490 15.96 38.97 11.09
N CYS A 491 16.82 39.73 11.77
CA CYS A 491 18.22 39.33 11.98
C CYS A 491 18.35 37.99 12.73
N ILE A 492 17.57 37.78 13.79
CA ILE A 492 17.58 36.51 14.54
C ILE A 492 17.13 35.35 13.64
N LEU A 493 16.06 35.55 12.86
CA LEU A 493 15.55 34.54 11.94
C LEU A 493 16.61 34.17 10.89
N SER A 494 17.24 35.17 10.26
CA SER A 494 18.28 34.97 9.24
C SER A 494 19.50 34.21 9.77
N VAL A 495 19.98 34.52 10.97
CA VAL A 495 21.16 33.85 11.57
C VAL A 495 20.83 32.43 12.06
N SER A 496 19.58 32.17 12.45
CA SER A 496 19.16 30.84 12.93
C SER A 496 19.08 29.78 11.83
N LEU A 497 18.81 30.20 10.58
CA LEU A 497 18.53 29.29 9.47
C LEU A 497 19.72 28.37 9.13
N PRO A 498 20.97 28.86 8.95
CA PRO A 498 22.12 27.99 8.65
C PRO A 498 22.50 27.02 9.78
N ILE A 499 22.18 27.36 11.03
CA ILE A 499 22.43 26.50 12.19
C ILE A 499 21.44 25.32 12.17
N PHE A 500 20.16 25.61 11.90
CA PHE A 500 19.11 24.61 11.84
C PHE A 500 19.30 23.63 10.67
N THR A 501 19.71 24.11 9.48
CA THR A 501 19.97 23.25 8.33
C THR A 501 21.13 22.28 8.58
N LYS A 502 22.18 22.71 9.29
CA LYS A 502 23.30 21.85 9.69
C LYS A 502 22.85 20.73 10.65
N LEU A 503 22.04 21.07 11.65
CA LEU A 503 21.51 20.11 12.63
C LEU A 503 20.61 19.05 11.98
N LEU A 504 19.72 19.46 11.07
CA LEU A 504 18.85 18.53 10.33
C LEU A 504 19.64 17.55 9.46
N GLY A 505 20.72 18.01 8.82
CA GLY A 505 21.56 17.17 7.96
C GLY A 505 22.31 16.07 8.72
N GLU A 506 22.77 16.34 9.95
CA GLU A 506 23.54 15.39 10.76
C GLU A 506 22.67 14.46 11.62
N TRP A 507 21.39 14.79 11.82
CA TRP A 507 20.47 14.09 12.70
C TRP A 507 20.34 12.57 12.46
N PRO A 508 20.23 12.05 11.22
CA PRO A 508 20.10 10.61 10.99
C PRO A 508 21.32 9.81 11.47
N VAL A 509 22.53 10.37 11.30
CA VAL A 509 23.80 9.76 11.71
C VAL A 509 23.97 9.82 13.23
N LEU A 510 23.66 10.98 13.83
CA LEU A 510 23.64 11.15 15.29
C LEU A 510 22.66 10.16 15.95
N LYS A 511 21.45 10.02 15.40
CA LYS A 511 20.44 9.06 15.88
C LYS A 511 20.96 7.62 15.86
N LEU A 512 21.76 7.24 14.87
CA LEU A 512 22.39 5.92 14.87
C LEU A 512 23.48 5.76 15.92
N LYS A 513 24.38 6.75 16.02
CA LYS A 513 25.45 6.75 17.03
C LYS A 513 24.86 6.65 18.44
N PHE A 514 23.75 7.35 18.72
CA PHE A 514 23.06 7.26 20.00
C PHE A 514 22.41 5.89 20.26
N ARG A 515 21.79 5.26 19.26
CA ARG A 515 21.16 3.94 19.43
C ARG A 515 22.16 2.80 19.60
N LEU A 516 23.34 2.89 18.96
CA LEU A 516 24.28 1.76 18.79
C LEU A 516 25.65 1.96 19.46
N GLY A 517 25.99 3.17 19.90
CA GLY A 517 27.35 3.57 20.29
C GLY A 517 27.91 3.01 21.60
N ARG A 518 27.23 2.07 22.28
CA ARG A 518 27.78 1.45 23.51
C ARG A 518 28.49 0.12 23.30
N THR A 519 28.45 -0.50 22.11
CA THR A 519 28.91 -1.89 21.97
C THR A 519 29.78 -2.22 20.75
N CYS A 520 30.17 -1.29 19.86
CA CYS A 520 30.96 -1.66 18.68
C CYS A 520 31.98 -0.60 18.21
N LYS A 521 33.13 -1.07 17.70
CA LYS A 521 34.28 -0.29 17.17
C LYS A 521 33.85 0.69 16.06
N SER A 522 34.50 1.86 16.01
CA SER A 522 34.08 3.03 15.22
C SER A 522 34.05 2.81 13.70
N GLU A 523 34.82 1.85 13.17
CA GLU A 523 34.95 1.59 11.72
C GLU A 523 33.63 1.22 11.00
N LEU A 524 32.56 0.89 11.74
CA LEU A 524 31.21 0.64 11.21
C LEU A 524 30.37 1.91 11.02
N LEU A 525 30.73 2.98 11.74
CA LEU A 525 29.98 4.24 11.83
C LEU A 525 30.67 5.38 11.08
N ASP A 526 31.89 5.17 10.63
CA ASP A 526 32.64 6.11 9.79
C ASP A 526 32.14 5.96 8.34
N MET A 527 31.03 6.64 8.06
CA MET A 527 30.62 6.98 6.70
C MET A 527 31.27 8.31 6.32
N ASP A 528 32.57 8.24 6.00
CA ASP A 528 33.28 9.36 5.36
C ASP A 528 33.10 9.33 3.85
#